data_AF-A0A5C5WDZ6-F1
#
_entry.id   AF-A0A5C5WDZ6-F1
#
_cell.length_a   1.000
_cell.length_b   1.000
_cell.length_c   1.000
_cell.angle_alpha   90.00
_cell.angle_beta   90.00
_cell.angle_gamma   90.00
#
_symmetry.space_group_name_H-M   'P 1'
#
loop_
_entity.id
_entity.type
_entity.pdbx_description
1 polymer ?
#
loop_
_entity_poly.entity_id
_entity_poly.type
_entity_poly.pdbx_seq_one_letter_code
_entity_poly.pdbx_strand_id
1 'polypeptide(L)'
;MECSCLTCAACGWRTLCNPAEGAARLRLVGLLRRAGDPDPAIVGELLREAAPRMTCPSCKSIGLTAKSAAAEDEELDDWQAAILCEACRKPIPTERLEALPSVKRCATCQKRAEAGHTDDEPDFCPRCGALMELRVSRGSGLTRYRLFCTGVPACRST
;
A
#
# COMPACT_ATOMS: atom_id res chain seq x y z
N MET A 1 10.20 13.08 -21.83
CA MET A 1 9.90 14.15 -20.86
C MET A 1 10.28 13.62 -19.50
N GLU A 2 11.34 14.17 -18.90
CA GLU A 2 11.82 13.72 -17.60
C GLU A 2 11.05 14.42 -16.49
N CYS A 3 10.30 13.65 -15.69
CA CYS A 3 9.61 14.15 -14.52
C CYS A 3 10.38 13.73 -13.26
N SER A 4 10.34 14.55 -12.21
CA SER A 4 10.95 14.26 -10.91
C SER A 4 9.91 14.23 -9.81
N CYS A 5 9.99 13.25 -8.91
CA CYS A 5 9.14 13.15 -7.72
C CYS A 5 9.84 13.80 -6.52
N LEU A 6 9.17 14.75 -5.87
CA LEU A 6 9.62 15.33 -4.60
C LEU A 6 8.84 14.73 -3.45
N THR A 7 9.55 14.25 -2.43
CA THR A 7 8.97 13.64 -1.23
C THR A 7 9.47 14.34 0.04
N CYS A 8 8.57 14.55 1.02
CA CYS A 8 8.90 15.04 2.35
C CYS A 8 8.93 13.88 3.35
N ALA A 9 10.04 13.71 4.07
CA ALA A 9 10.17 12.67 5.10
C ALA A 9 9.33 12.94 6.37
N ALA A 10 9.02 14.21 6.67
CA ALA A 10 8.33 14.58 7.91
C ALA A 10 6.81 14.35 7.86
N CYS A 11 6.14 14.67 6.75
CA CYS A 11 4.68 14.53 6.62
C CYS A 11 4.24 13.58 5.49
N GLY A 12 5.18 13.00 4.75
CA GLY A 12 4.88 12.11 3.63
C GLY A 12 4.33 12.80 2.39
N TRP A 13 4.34 14.14 2.32
CA TRP A 13 3.90 14.88 1.14
C TRP A 13 4.72 14.48 -0.09
N ARG A 14 4.04 14.24 -1.22
CA ARG A 14 4.63 13.87 -2.50
C ARG A 14 4.05 14.71 -3.63
N THR A 15 4.86 15.04 -4.62
CA THR A 15 4.40 15.67 -5.86
C THR A 15 5.28 15.27 -7.04
N LEU A 16 4.67 15.17 -8.22
CA LEU A 16 5.38 15.06 -9.48
C LEU A 16 5.65 16.46 -10.00
N CYS A 17 6.91 16.77 -10.26
CA CYS A 17 7.34 18.01 -10.87
C CYS A 17 7.77 17.77 -12.31
N ASN A 18 7.11 18.49 -13.23
CA ASN A 18 7.62 18.64 -14.58
C ASN A 18 8.88 19.56 -14.59
N PRO A 19 9.67 19.58 -15.68
CA PRO A 19 10.88 20.42 -15.75
C PRO A 19 10.64 21.91 -15.47
N ALA A 20 9.51 22.46 -15.92
CA ALA A 20 9.17 23.86 -15.71
C ALA A 20 8.92 24.17 -14.21
N GLU A 21 8.22 23.29 -13.50
CA GLU A 21 7.99 23.38 -12.06
C GLU A 21 9.28 23.18 -11.26
N GLY A 22 10.12 22.23 -11.68
CA GLY A 22 11.46 22.03 -11.12
C GLY A 22 12.32 23.29 -11.24
N ALA A 23 12.36 23.89 -12.44
CA ALA A 23 13.07 25.14 -12.69
C ALA A 23 12.51 26.30 -11.85
N ALA A 24 11.18 26.43 -11.74
CA ALA A 24 10.55 27.45 -10.91
C ALA A 24 10.96 27.31 -9.43
N ARG A 25 10.98 26.09 -8.90
CA ARG A 25 11.43 25.82 -7.52
C ARG A 25 12.91 26.12 -7.33
N LEU A 26 13.77 25.72 -8.27
CA LEU A 26 15.21 26.04 -8.22
C LEU A 26 15.48 27.56 -8.27
N ARG A 27 14.66 28.33 -9.00
CA ARG A 27 14.73 29.80 -9.00
C ARG A 27 14.36 30.39 -7.64
N LEU A 28 13.41 29.80 -6.89
CA LEU A 28 13.08 30.24 -5.53
C LEU A 28 14.25 30.04 -4.56
N VAL A 29 15.09 29.03 -4.79
CA VAL A 29 16.31 28.75 -4.00
C VAL A 29 17.53 29.51 -4.54
N GLY A 30 17.38 30.26 -5.63
CA GLY A 30 18.45 31.10 -6.21
C GLY A 30 19.48 30.34 -7.05
N LEU A 31 19.23 29.08 -7.41
CA LEU A 31 20.17 28.25 -8.19
C LEU A 31 20.06 28.46 -9.72
N LEU A 32 19.00 29.11 -10.19
CA LEU A 32 18.80 29.41 -11.61
C LEU A 32 18.53 30.89 -11.83
N ARG A 33 19.03 31.41 -12.97
CA ARG A 33 18.71 32.77 -13.44
C ARG A 33 17.28 32.82 -13.98
N ARG A 34 16.64 34.00 -13.89
CA ARG A 34 15.23 34.20 -14.30
C ARG A 34 14.97 34.10 -15.81
N ALA A 35 15.97 34.35 -16.65
CA ALA A 35 15.80 34.47 -18.10
C ALA A 35 16.31 33.25 -18.92
N GLY A 36 16.84 32.21 -18.26
CA GLY A 36 17.31 31.01 -18.95
C GLY A 36 16.25 29.91 -18.98
N ASP A 37 16.15 29.22 -20.11
CA ASP A 37 15.47 27.94 -20.25
C ASP A 37 16.52 26.82 -20.12
N PRO A 38 16.78 26.31 -18.89
CA PRO A 38 17.79 25.29 -18.66
C PRO A 38 17.35 23.94 -19.24
N ASP A 39 18.34 23.15 -19.66
CA ASP A 39 18.11 21.78 -20.10
C ASP A 39 17.39 20.96 -19.00
N PRO A 40 16.33 20.21 -19.32
CA PRO A 40 15.58 19.40 -18.35
C PRO A 40 16.46 18.42 -17.56
N ALA A 41 17.53 17.87 -18.16
CA ALA A 41 18.46 16.98 -17.47
C ALA A 41 19.22 17.73 -16.37
N ILE A 42 19.66 18.97 -16.66
CA ILE A 42 20.33 19.85 -15.69
C ILE A 42 19.37 20.22 -14.55
N VAL A 43 18.10 20.49 -14.88
CA VAL A 43 17.07 20.75 -13.86
C VAL A 43 16.91 19.54 -12.94
N GLY A 44 16.87 18.32 -13.48
CA GLY A 44 16.74 17.09 -12.69
C GLY A 44 17.92 16.85 -11.74
N GLU A 45 19.16 17.05 -12.20
CA GLU A 45 20.37 16.95 -11.37
C GLU A 45 20.37 18.00 -10.24
N LEU A 46 20.18 19.28 -10.60
CA LEU A 46 20.15 20.36 -9.64
C LEU A 46 19.03 20.21 -8.62
N LEU A 47 17.87 19.70 -9.04
CA LEU A 47 16.74 19.46 -8.15
C LEU A 47 17.05 18.39 -7.10
N ARG A 48 17.77 17.32 -7.47
CA ARG A 48 18.24 16.28 -6.53
C ARG A 48 19.20 16.86 -5.49
N GLU A 49 20.15 17.68 -5.91
CA GLU A 49 21.12 18.30 -5.02
C GLU A 49 20.53 19.41 -4.12
N ALA A 50 19.51 20.11 -4.63
CA ALA A 50 18.87 21.23 -3.93
C ALA A 50 17.72 20.80 -3.02
N ALA A 51 17.05 19.67 -3.29
CA ALA A 51 15.88 19.23 -2.54
C ALA A 51 16.08 19.15 -1.01
N PRO A 52 17.23 18.70 -0.48
CA PRO A 52 17.46 18.68 0.97
C PRO A 52 17.44 20.08 1.62
N ARG A 53 17.66 21.13 0.83
CA ARG A 53 17.63 22.54 1.27
C ARG A 53 16.25 23.18 1.07
N MET A 54 15.31 22.50 0.42
CA MET A 54 13.98 23.02 0.14
C MET A 54 13.01 22.79 1.30
N THR A 55 12.08 23.72 1.45
CA THR A 55 10.99 23.66 2.44
C THR A 55 9.77 22.93 1.88
N CYS A 56 9.21 22.02 2.67
CA CYS A 56 7.95 21.36 2.36
C CYS A 56 6.80 22.37 2.32
N PRO A 57 5.99 22.42 1.25
CA PRO A 57 4.87 23.36 1.17
C PRO A 57 3.77 23.07 2.19
N SER A 58 3.61 21.79 2.59
CA SER A 58 2.59 21.31 3.53
C SER A 58 2.99 21.55 4.99
N CYS A 59 4.07 20.92 5.47
CA CYS A 59 4.44 20.96 6.89
C CYS A 59 5.57 21.96 7.25
N LYS A 60 6.12 22.66 6.26
CA LYS A 60 7.22 23.64 6.41
C LYS A 60 8.55 23.08 6.95
N SER A 61 8.69 21.76 7.09
CA SER A 61 9.99 21.14 7.37
C SER A 61 10.95 21.35 6.20
N ILE A 62 12.24 21.46 6.49
CA ILE A 62 13.33 21.51 5.50
C ILE A 62 13.82 20.08 5.29
N GLY A 63 14.11 19.71 4.03
CA GLY A 63 14.62 18.38 3.71
C GLY A 63 13.67 17.60 2.81
N LEU A 64 13.52 18.04 1.57
CA LEU A 64 12.86 17.24 0.54
C LEU A 64 13.85 16.26 -0.09
N THR A 65 13.34 15.17 -0.64
CA THR A 65 14.10 14.23 -1.46
C THR A 65 13.54 14.28 -2.88
N ALA A 66 14.42 14.49 -3.87
CA ALA A 66 14.05 14.37 -5.27
C ALA A 66 14.50 13.02 -5.82
N LYS A 67 13.64 12.35 -6.59
CA LYS A 67 13.97 11.17 -7.39
C LYS A 67 13.51 11.41 -8.82
N SER A 68 14.22 10.90 -9.83
CA SER A 68 13.69 10.88 -11.19
C SER A 68 12.55 9.86 -11.24
N ALA A 69 11.43 10.21 -11.87
CA ALA A 69 10.29 9.30 -12.02
C ALA A 69 10.67 8.07 -12.87
N ALA A 70 11.67 8.21 -13.75
CA ALA A 70 12.22 7.10 -14.53
C ALA A 70 13.13 6.15 -13.72
N ALA A 71 13.70 6.58 -12.59
CA ALA A 71 14.51 5.70 -11.74
C ALA A 71 13.66 4.87 -10.77
N GLU A 72 12.35 5.11 -10.69
CA GLU A 72 11.45 4.13 -10.06
C GLU A 72 11.43 2.83 -10.89
N ASP A 73 11.68 2.89 -12.20
CA ASP A 73 11.75 1.70 -13.07
C ASP A 73 13.07 0.89 -12.94
N GLU A 74 14.13 1.40 -12.31
CA GLU A 74 15.41 0.66 -12.16
C GLU A 74 15.50 -0.19 -10.87
N GLU A 75 14.74 0.13 -9.81
CA GLU A 75 14.50 -0.81 -8.67
C GLU A 75 13.37 -1.80 -8.97
N LEU A 76 12.90 -1.78 -10.20
CA LEU A 76 11.78 -2.51 -10.73
C LEU A 76 12.24 -3.61 -11.70
N ASP A 77 13.53 -3.97 -11.68
CA ASP A 77 14.04 -5.18 -12.35
C ASP A 77 13.53 -6.50 -11.70
N ASP A 78 12.58 -6.38 -10.75
CA ASP A 78 11.78 -7.47 -10.18
C ASP A 78 10.30 -7.41 -10.63
N TRP A 79 9.99 -6.73 -11.76
CA TRP A 79 8.69 -6.78 -12.47
C TRP A 79 8.37 -8.18 -13.05
N GLN A 80 8.91 -9.28 -12.51
CA GLN A 80 8.19 -10.54 -12.60
C GLN A 80 6.91 -10.37 -11.79
N ALA A 81 5.82 -9.98 -12.45
CA ALA A 81 4.49 -9.76 -11.90
C ALA A 81 4.22 -10.78 -10.78
N ALA A 82 4.41 -10.35 -9.53
CA ALA A 82 4.42 -11.26 -8.40
C ALA A 82 3.03 -11.92 -8.33
N ILE A 83 2.95 -13.21 -8.66
CA ILE A 83 1.69 -13.94 -8.64
C ILE A 83 1.25 -14.01 -7.18
N LEU A 84 0.17 -13.29 -6.86
CA LEU A 84 -0.35 -13.21 -5.50
C LEU A 84 -1.27 -14.39 -5.20
N CYS A 85 -1.19 -14.91 -3.98
CA CYS A 85 -2.10 -15.93 -3.50
C CYS A 85 -3.53 -15.40 -3.41
N GLU A 86 -4.51 -16.11 -3.99
CA GLU A 86 -5.94 -15.73 -3.96
C GLU A 86 -6.51 -15.60 -2.53
N ALA A 87 -6.03 -16.42 -1.59
CA ALA A 87 -6.50 -16.40 -0.19
C ALA A 87 -5.85 -15.31 0.69
N CYS A 88 -4.52 -15.25 0.77
CA CYS A 88 -3.83 -14.34 1.70
C CYS A 88 -3.21 -13.10 1.06
N ARG A 89 -3.29 -12.95 -0.27
CA ARG A 89 -2.69 -11.86 -1.06
C ARG A 89 -1.18 -11.66 -0.90
N LYS A 90 -0.48 -12.62 -0.29
CA LYS A 90 0.98 -12.64 -0.23
C LYS A 90 1.55 -13.19 -1.55
N PRO A 91 2.75 -12.74 -1.97
CA PRO A 91 3.41 -13.27 -3.16
C PRO A 91 3.67 -14.77 -3.01
N ILE A 92 3.44 -15.53 -4.09
CA ILE A 92 3.77 -16.94 -4.17
C ILE A 92 5.28 -17.05 -4.47
N PRO A 93 6.07 -17.84 -3.71
CA PRO A 93 7.49 -18.03 -3.98
C PRO A 93 7.74 -18.54 -5.40
N THR A 94 8.75 -17.99 -6.07
CA THR A 94 9.14 -18.33 -7.45
C THR A 94 9.45 -19.82 -7.61
N GLU A 95 10.16 -20.43 -6.67
CA GLU A 95 10.43 -21.89 -6.62
C GLU A 95 9.15 -22.73 -6.79
N ARG A 96 8.02 -22.25 -6.25
CA ARG A 96 6.72 -22.92 -6.32
C ARG A 96 6.02 -22.69 -7.66
N LEU A 97 6.19 -21.51 -8.26
CA LEU A 97 5.67 -21.19 -9.59
C LEU A 97 6.44 -21.95 -10.67
N GLU A 98 7.75 -22.13 -10.51
CA GLU A 98 8.58 -22.94 -11.39
C GLU A 98 8.19 -24.42 -11.34
N ALA A 99 7.92 -24.95 -10.14
CA ALA A 99 7.46 -26.32 -9.98
C ALA A 99 6.01 -26.53 -10.46
N LEU A 100 5.13 -25.54 -10.26
CA LEU A 100 3.69 -25.60 -10.57
C LEU A 100 3.19 -24.25 -11.13
N PRO A 101 3.31 -24.02 -12.45
CA PRO A 101 2.97 -22.72 -13.06
C PRO A 101 1.50 -22.30 -12.92
N SER A 102 0.60 -23.25 -12.69
CA SER A 102 -0.85 -23.02 -12.56
C SER A 102 -1.33 -22.82 -11.13
N VAL A 103 -0.42 -22.70 -10.15
CA VAL A 103 -0.77 -22.60 -8.73
C VAL A 103 -1.36 -21.22 -8.39
N LYS A 104 -2.55 -21.22 -7.79
CA LYS A 104 -3.29 -20.00 -7.38
C LYS A 104 -3.14 -19.64 -5.90
N ARG A 105 -2.59 -20.57 -5.10
CA ARG A 105 -2.50 -20.46 -3.63
C ARG A 105 -1.08 -20.72 -3.13
N CYS A 106 -0.65 -19.97 -2.12
CA CYS A 106 0.62 -20.23 -1.45
C CYS A 106 0.59 -21.57 -0.70
N ALA A 107 1.76 -22.12 -0.36
CA ALA A 107 1.88 -23.42 0.31
C ALA A 107 1.05 -23.50 1.61
N THR A 108 1.03 -22.42 2.39
CA THR A 108 0.28 -22.37 3.66
C THR A 108 -1.23 -22.39 3.43
N CYS A 109 -1.73 -21.58 2.50
CA CYS A 109 -3.17 -21.55 2.18
C CYS A 109 -3.63 -22.83 1.48
N GLN A 110 -2.78 -23.43 0.65
CA GLN A 110 -3.06 -24.74 0.04
C GLN A 110 -3.21 -25.83 1.11
N LYS A 111 -2.25 -25.93 2.04
CA LYS A 111 -2.33 -26.88 3.16
C LYS A 111 -3.56 -26.68 4.05
N ARG A 112 -3.94 -25.43 4.31
CA ARG A 112 -5.17 -25.13 5.08
C ARG A 112 -6.44 -25.58 4.36
N ALA A 113 -6.51 -25.36 3.06
CA ALA A 113 -7.64 -25.80 2.25
C ALA A 113 -7.72 -27.33 2.18
N GLU A 114 -6.58 -28.02 2.02
CA GLU A 114 -6.50 -29.48 2.05
C GLU A 114 -6.84 -30.07 3.43
N ALA A 115 -6.56 -29.34 4.51
CA ALA A 115 -6.94 -29.69 5.87
C ALA A 115 -8.44 -29.48 6.17
N GLY A 116 -9.23 -28.99 5.20
CA GLY A 116 -10.66 -28.73 5.38
C GLY A 116 -10.99 -27.47 6.17
N HIS A 117 -10.02 -26.58 6.40
CA HIS A 117 -10.32 -25.22 6.88
C HIS A 117 -10.76 -24.37 5.69
N THR A 118 -12.07 -24.34 5.44
CA THR A 118 -12.68 -23.23 4.72
C THR A 118 -12.53 -22.00 5.60
N ASP A 119 -12.06 -20.87 5.04
CA ASP A 119 -12.24 -19.58 5.68
C ASP A 119 -13.74 -19.36 5.74
N ASP A 120 -14.37 -19.77 6.84
CA ASP A 120 -15.78 -19.58 7.08
C ASP A 120 -16.03 -18.06 7.04
N GLU A 121 -16.81 -17.63 6.06
CA GLU A 121 -17.16 -16.23 5.91
C GLU A 121 -17.79 -15.77 7.23
N PRO A 122 -17.27 -14.72 7.88
CA PRO A 122 -17.73 -14.36 9.21
C PRO A 122 -19.22 -13.97 9.14
N ASP A 123 -20.04 -14.64 9.95
CA ASP A 123 -21.46 -14.29 10.06
C ASP A 123 -21.61 -12.91 10.71
N PHE A 124 -22.36 -12.01 10.05
CA PHE A 124 -22.67 -10.68 10.58
C PHE A 124 -24.13 -10.59 11.02
N CYS A 125 -24.37 -9.86 12.12
CA CYS A 125 -25.72 -9.65 12.63
C CYS A 125 -26.54 -8.77 11.66
N PRO A 126 -27.70 -9.23 11.17
CA PRO A 126 -28.50 -8.45 10.22
C PRO A 126 -29.13 -7.18 10.83
N ARG A 127 -29.10 -7.01 12.16
CA ARG A 127 -29.68 -5.85 12.85
C ARG A 127 -28.67 -4.73 13.11
N CYS A 128 -27.39 -5.05 13.33
CA CYS A 128 -26.37 -4.07 13.73
C CYS A 128 -25.03 -4.19 13.00
N GLY A 129 -24.84 -5.22 12.17
CA GLY A 129 -23.58 -5.45 11.45
C GLY A 129 -22.41 -5.94 12.30
N ALA A 130 -22.59 -6.16 13.61
CA ALA A 130 -21.55 -6.74 14.45
C ALA A 130 -21.32 -8.23 14.13
N LEU A 131 -20.11 -8.73 14.39
CA LEU A 131 -19.75 -10.14 14.22
C LEU A 131 -20.62 -11.04 15.11
N MET A 132 -21.05 -12.18 14.55
CA MET A 132 -21.72 -13.22 15.29
C MET A 132 -20.73 -14.31 15.72
N GLU A 133 -20.91 -14.81 16.94
CA GLU A 133 -20.07 -15.86 17.52
C GLU A 133 -20.93 -17.07 17.89
N LEU A 134 -20.50 -18.27 17.53
CA LEU A 134 -21.17 -19.51 17.91
C LEU A 134 -20.93 -19.79 19.40
N ARG A 135 -21.97 -19.76 20.23
CA ARG A 135 -21.89 -20.12 21.66
C ARG A 135 -22.83 -21.27 22.00
N VAL A 136 -22.44 -22.04 23.01
CA VAL A 136 -23.27 -23.10 23.59
C VAL A 136 -24.33 -22.48 24.50
N SER A 137 -25.61 -22.72 24.21
CA SER A 137 -26.68 -22.32 25.13
C SER A 137 -26.75 -23.28 26.31
N ARG A 138 -26.71 -22.73 27.53
CA ARG A 138 -26.87 -23.50 28.78
C ARG A 138 -28.37 -23.80 29.02
N GLY A 139 -28.90 -24.82 28.34
CA GLY A 139 -30.24 -25.36 28.59
C GLY A 139 -30.16 -26.80 29.10
N SER A 140 -31.07 -27.19 30.00
CA SER A 140 -31.16 -28.55 30.53
C SER A 140 -31.52 -29.55 29.43
N GLY A 141 -30.60 -30.44 29.08
CA GLY A 141 -30.88 -31.67 28.32
C GLY A 141 -30.04 -31.87 27.05
N LEU A 142 -29.85 -30.86 26.21
CA LEU A 142 -29.07 -30.99 24.97
C LEU A 142 -28.23 -29.74 24.68
N THR A 143 -26.94 -29.93 24.38
CA THR A 143 -26.03 -28.86 23.93
C THR A 143 -26.55 -28.32 22.59
N ARG A 144 -27.03 -27.07 22.59
CA ARG A 144 -27.41 -26.37 21.36
C ARG A 144 -26.41 -25.27 21.08
N TYR A 145 -25.88 -25.25 19.87
CA TYR A 145 -25.07 -24.15 19.36
C TYR A 145 -26.01 -23.08 18.79
N ARG A 146 -25.82 -21.84 19.20
CA ARG A 146 -26.55 -20.67 18.65
C ARG A 146 -25.56 -19.56 18.35
N LEU A 147 -25.80 -18.81 17.29
CA LEU A 147 -25.05 -17.60 16.98
C LEU A 147 -25.49 -16.46 17.93
N PHE A 148 -24.53 -15.79 18.55
CA PHE A 148 -24.73 -14.63 19.42
C PHE A 148 -24.09 -13.39 18.81
N CYS A 149 -24.84 -12.28 18.77
CA CYS A 149 -24.31 -10.99 18.34
C CYS A 149 -23.32 -10.43 19.38
N THR A 150 -22.15 -9.99 18.92
CA THR A 150 -21.10 -9.38 19.77
C THR A 150 -21.24 -7.86 19.94
N GLY A 151 -22.25 -7.24 19.33
CA GLY A 151 -22.52 -5.81 19.48
C GLY A 151 -22.82 -5.40 20.92
N VAL A 152 -22.56 -4.14 21.26
CA VAL A 152 -22.88 -3.56 22.58
C VAL A 152 -23.83 -2.38 22.40
N PRO A 153 -25.10 -2.47 22.85
CA PRO A 153 -25.74 -3.63 23.47
C PRO A 153 -26.03 -4.77 22.48
N ALA A 154 -26.01 -6.02 22.95
CA ALA A 154 -26.23 -7.18 22.09
C ALA A 154 -27.67 -7.22 21.55
N CYS A 155 -27.81 -7.44 20.24
CA CYS A 155 -29.13 -7.58 19.63
C CYS A 155 -29.80 -8.85 20.16
N ARG A 156 -30.91 -8.69 20.88
CA ARG A 156 -31.76 -9.82 21.28
C ARG A 156 -32.59 -10.23 20.07
N SER A 157 -32.48 -11.49 19.66
CA SER A 157 -33.47 -12.13 18.79
C SER A 157 -34.71 -12.39 19.64
N THR A 158 -35.69 -11.48 19.61
CA THR A 158 -37.08 -11.84 19.88
C THR A 158 -37.57 -12.78 18.80
#